data_AF-A0A1B0D734-F1
#
_entry.id   AF-A0A1B0D734-F1
#
_cell.length_a   1.000
_cell.length_b   1.000
_cell.length_c   1.000
_cell.angle_alpha   90.00
_cell.angle_beta   90.00
_cell.angle_gamma   90.00
#
_symmetry.space_group_name_H-M   'P 1'
#
loop_
_entity.id
_entity.type
_entity.pdbx_description
1 polymer ?
#
loop_
_entity_poly.entity_id
_entity_poly.type
_entity_poly.pdbx_seq_one_letter_code
_entity_poly.pdbx_strand_id
1 'polypeptide(L)'
;CLIACALYEDFWLKLIRYLESQGDPELVPATRDAFERACTVHHPDKPSLHLMWSAFEECQNNHPKAAEILTNLEKVCPNLLQVAYRRINLERRRGDYVKCSQLYEHYIGVAKGKNMASNLAIKYARFCHKVKGDLDGGMEVLKIALEKDTSNTRIALQMIDLALQRPKVDEKEVVEIMDSFMGREGMDAEQKVLFAQRKVEFLEDFGSTAKGLQDAQRELQQALAKANESKKKARSQFERALAACGLEFRSDKLWEAYIKWETEGKRIGNVAGIYDRLLGTPTQGYNGHFDSFSEIVSNNAPQIVLSVEEFLRVRGEVREASGTGTKSTSKVNDEDVILVGADKENVEKGNEKVSEEKKDNEEKKEEAEEESAEKKDPVEKMEVDGEEKIDEEKAQEEQPVKAEEVQAEPEVEADDHVANEEEAQAIKDKILSSRRKLHKQTVAAVTARWIYEEAIKRPYFHVKPLERCQLKNWKDYLDYEIEQ
;
A
#
# COMPACT_ATOMS: atom_id res chain seq x y z
N CYS A 1 33.92 22.11 -25.56
CA CYS A 1 33.17 21.33 -24.54
C CYS A 1 33.43 19.83 -24.70
N LEU A 2 32.77 19.12 -25.63
CA LEU A 2 32.80 17.64 -25.72
C LEU A 2 34.18 16.96 -25.76
N ILE A 3 35.25 17.62 -26.25
CA ILE A 3 36.61 17.05 -26.21
C ILE A 3 37.10 16.87 -24.75
N ALA A 4 36.81 17.83 -23.86
CA ALA A 4 37.19 17.77 -22.45
C ALA A 4 36.18 16.97 -21.62
N CYS A 5 34.89 17.09 -21.93
CA CYS A 5 33.80 16.44 -21.20
C CYS A 5 33.37 15.10 -21.82
N ALA A 6 34.26 14.44 -22.59
CA ALA A 6 33.91 13.30 -23.44
C ALA A 6 33.30 12.10 -22.70
N LEU A 7 33.63 11.93 -21.41
CA LEU A 7 33.17 10.83 -20.55
C LEU A 7 31.92 11.17 -19.71
N TYR A 8 31.19 12.24 -20.03
CA TYR A 8 29.99 12.67 -19.32
C TYR A 8 28.78 12.70 -20.26
N GLU A 9 27.84 11.76 -20.08
CA GLU A 9 26.73 11.56 -21.03
C GLU A 9 25.82 12.81 -21.15
N ASP A 10 25.65 13.59 -20.07
CA ASP A 10 24.88 14.83 -20.07
C ASP A 10 25.32 15.87 -21.11
N PHE A 11 26.61 15.95 -21.45
CA PHE A 11 27.09 16.92 -22.44
C PHE A 11 26.79 16.45 -23.86
N TRP A 12 26.85 15.14 -24.13
CA TRP A 12 26.39 14.56 -25.39
C TRP A 12 24.87 14.73 -25.53
N LEU A 13 24.10 14.44 -24.48
CA LEU A 13 22.65 14.64 -24.45
C LEU A 13 22.24 16.11 -24.63
N LYS A 14 23.00 17.07 -24.10
CA LYS A 14 22.79 18.50 -24.34
C LYS A 14 23.06 18.88 -25.81
N LEU A 15 24.09 18.33 -26.45
CA LEU A 15 24.30 18.56 -27.89
C LEU A 15 23.18 17.93 -28.73
N ILE A 16 22.85 16.66 -28.48
CA ILE A 16 21.82 15.93 -29.21
C ILE A 16 20.48 16.67 -29.16
N ARG A 17 20.02 17.06 -27.96
CA ARG A 17 18.77 17.82 -27.79
C ARG A 17 18.81 19.20 -28.44
N TYR A 18 19.98 19.84 -28.53
CA TYR A 18 20.14 21.11 -29.23
C TYR A 18 20.04 20.94 -30.76
N LEU A 19 20.65 19.90 -31.32
CA LEU A 19 20.53 19.60 -32.75
C LEU A 19 19.10 19.18 -33.11
N GLU A 20 18.46 18.36 -32.28
CA GLU A 20 17.05 17.96 -32.43
C GLU A 20 16.09 19.17 -32.32
N SER A 21 16.37 20.15 -31.46
CA SER A 21 15.48 21.31 -31.27
C SER A 21 15.51 22.32 -32.41
N GLN A 22 16.51 22.28 -33.30
CA GLN A 22 16.51 23.11 -34.51
C GLN A 22 15.57 22.57 -35.60
N GLY A 23 15.20 21.28 -35.55
CA GLY A 23 14.28 20.65 -36.50
C GLY A 23 14.78 20.51 -37.95
N ASP A 24 16.00 20.97 -38.25
CA ASP A 24 16.54 21.08 -39.60
C ASP A 24 16.99 19.71 -40.18
N PRO A 25 16.46 19.28 -41.34
CA PRO A 25 16.90 18.08 -42.04
C PRO A 25 18.42 18.06 -42.37
N GLU A 26 19.06 19.21 -42.58
CA GLU A 26 20.51 19.27 -42.85
C GLU A 26 21.36 18.90 -41.62
N LEU A 27 20.80 18.97 -40.42
CA LEU A 27 21.48 18.56 -39.18
C LEU A 27 21.37 17.06 -38.88
N VAL A 28 20.50 16.31 -39.56
CA VAL A 28 20.33 14.86 -39.35
C VAL A 28 21.66 14.06 -39.46
N PRO A 29 22.57 14.33 -40.43
CA PRO A 29 23.89 13.69 -40.46
C PRO A 29 24.80 14.08 -39.28
N ALA A 30 24.71 15.33 -38.79
CA ALA A 30 25.49 15.80 -37.65
C ALA A 30 25.01 15.19 -36.32
N THR A 31 23.69 15.05 -36.14
CA THR A 31 23.08 14.32 -35.02
C THR A 31 23.47 12.85 -35.05
N ARG A 32 23.57 12.24 -36.24
CA ARG A 32 24.09 10.87 -36.41
C ARG A 32 25.55 10.74 -35.99
N ASP A 33 26.45 11.62 -36.44
CA ASP A 33 27.86 11.63 -35.99
C ASP A 33 27.99 11.78 -34.46
N ALA A 34 27.20 12.69 -33.88
CA ALA A 34 27.15 12.89 -32.43
C ALA A 34 26.72 11.62 -31.69
N PHE A 35 25.65 10.95 -32.13
CA PHE A 35 25.23 9.66 -31.56
C PHE A 35 26.25 8.55 -31.78
N GLU A 36 26.78 8.38 -33.00
CA GLU A 36 27.74 7.33 -33.34
C GLU A 36 29.00 7.44 -32.50
N ARG A 37 29.59 8.63 -32.38
CA ARG A 37 30.81 8.86 -31.57
C ARG A 37 30.52 8.68 -30.09
N ALA A 38 29.41 9.23 -29.59
CA ALA A 38 29.07 9.10 -28.18
C ALA A 38 28.86 7.62 -27.79
N CYS A 39 28.09 6.86 -28.59
CA CYS A 39 27.80 5.46 -28.31
C CYS A 39 28.98 4.52 -28.57
N THR A 40 29.70 4.66 -29.68
CA THR A 40 30.73 3.69 -30.09
C THR A 40 32.13 3.96 -29.54
N VAL A 41 32.46 5.21 -29.20
CA VAL A 41 33.82 5.60 -28.74
C VAL A 41 33.86 5.91 -27.24
N HIS A 42 32.83 6.57 -26.70
CA HIS A 42 32.88 7.15 -25.35
C HIS A 42 31.99 6.47 -24.31
N HIS A 43 30.84 5.94 -24.72
CA HIS A 43 29.82 5.36 -23.84
C HIS A 43 29.24 4.02 -24.34
N PRO A 44 30.09 3.02 -24.68
CA PRO A 44 29.65 1.72 -25.20
C PRO A 44 28.76 0.93 -24.23
N ASP A 45 28.86 1.21 -22.94
CA ASP A 45 28.17 0.55 -21.82
C ASP A 45 26.86 1.24 -21.41
N LYS A 46 26.54 2.43 -21.96
CA LYS A 46 25.39 3.25 -21.54
C LYS A 46 24.12 2.91 -22.35
N PRO A 47 23.10 2.26 -21.75
CA PRO A 47 21.89 1.88 -22.50
C PRO A 47 20.98 3.06 -22.78
N SER A 48 20.97 4.06 -21.91
CA SER A 48 20.27 5.36 -22.05
C SER A 48 20.48 5.94 -23.46
N LEU A 49 21.76 6.15 -23.79
CA LEU A 49 22.22 6.80 -25.01
C LEU A 49 21.97 5.96 -26.26
N HIS A 50 22.27 4.66 -26.21
CA HIS A 50 22.00 3.72 -27.31
C HIS A 50 20.51 3.56 -27.61
N LEU A 51 19.64 3.59 -26.58
CA LEU A 51 18.19 3.55 -26.78
C LEU A 51 17.69 4.82 -27.46
N MET A 52 18.23 5.99 -27.12
CA MET A 52 17.94 7.25 -27.83
C MET A 52 18.45 7.21 -29.27
N TRP A 53 19.68 6.76 -29.52
CA TRP A 53 20.21 6.60 -30.88
C TRP A 53 19.34 5.66 -31.75
N SER A 54 18.93 4.51 -31.18
CA SER A 54 18.02 3.58 -31.89
C SER A 54 16.65 4.18 -32.20
N ALA A 55 16.17 5.12 -31.37
CA ALA A 55 14.92 5.84 -31.61
C ALA A 55 15.10 6.92 -32.69
N PHE A 56 16.23 7.63 -32.69
CA PHE A 56 16.58 8.59 -33.73
C PHE A 56 16.66 7.94 -35.11
N GLU A 57 17.42 6.84 -35.28
CA GLU A 57 17.48 6.12 -36.56
C GLU A 57 16.11 5.56 -36.98
N GLU A 58 15.28 5.12 -36.03
CA GLU A 58 13.91 4.69 -36.29
C GLU A 58 13.00 5.82 -36.80
N CYS A 59 13.12 7.04 -36.24
CA CYS A 59 12.42 8.24 -36.74
C CYS A 59 12.91 8.67 -38.13
N GLN A 60 14.18 8.40 -38.47
CA GLN A 60 14.75 8.61 -39.81
C GLN A 60 14.45 7.45 -40.78
N ASN A 61 13.49 6.56 -40.45
CA ASN A 61 13.11 5.36 -41.20
C ASN A 61 14.25 4.32 -41.41
N ASN A 62 15.38 4.48 -40.74
CA ASN A 62 16.56 3.62 -40.85
C ASN A 62 16.46 2.40 -39.91
N HIS A 63 15.35 1.65 -40.05
CA HIS A 63 15.06 0.47 -39.23
C HIS A 63 16.19 -0.57 -39.19
N PRO A 64 16.96 -0.85 -40.27
CA PRO A 64 18.09 -1.78 -40.20
C PRO A 64 19.19 -1.32 -39.24
N LYS A 65 19.54 -0.03 -39.22
CA LYS A 65 20.54 0.52 -38.30
C LYS A 65 20.03 0.52 -36.87
N ALA A 66 18.78 0.91 -36.64
CA ALA A 66 18.13 0.82 -35.33
C ALA A 66 18.17 -0.62 -34.77
N ALA A 67 17.96 -1.64 -35.61
CA ALA A 67 18.03 -3.04 -35.22
C ALA A 67 19.48 -3.51 -34.94
N GLU A 68 20.46 -3.00 -35.68
CA GLU A 68 21.88 -3.25 -35.44
C GLU A 68 22.32 -2.68 -34.08
N ILE A 69 22.02 -1.40 -33.81
CA ILE A 69 22.35 -0.68 -32.57
C ILE A 69 21.84 -1.46 -31.35
N LEU A 70 20.56 -1.85 -31.37
CA LEU A 70 19.95 -2.60 -30.26
C LEU A 70 20.51 -4.03 -30.11
N THR A 71 20.93 -4.65 -31.21
CA THR A 71 21.57 -5.99 -31.19
C THR A 71 23.00 -5.92 -30.67
N ASN A 72 23.71 -4.81 -30.88
CA ASN A 72 25.03 -4.58 -30.29
C ASN A 72 24.92 -4.19 -28.81
N LEU A 73 23.98 -3.33 -28.44
CA LEU A 73 23.67 -3.00 -27.05
C LEU A 73 23.32 -4.23 -26.21
N GLU A 74 22.56 -5.18 -26.76
CA GLU A 74 22.23 -6.45 -26.08
C GLU A 74 23.47 -7.30 -25.75
N LYS A 75 24.51 -7.28 -26.59
CA LYS A 75 25.78 -8.01 -26.33
C LYS A 75 26.57 -7.38 -25.18
N VAL A 76 26.54 -6.05 -25.05
CA VAL A 76 27.25 -5.31 -23.99
C VAL A 76 26.46 -5.31 -22.68
N CYS A 77 25.14 -5.17 -22.75
CA CYS A 77 24.23 -5.06 -21.60
C CYS A 77 23.16 -6.17 -21.59
N PRO A 78 23.54 -7.45 -21.48
CA PRO A 78 22.61 -8.57 -21.58
C PRO A 78 21.62 -8.62 -20.42
N ASN A 79 20.43 -9.17 -20.67
CA ASN A 79 19.29 -9.28 -19.73
C ASN A 79 18.56 -7.95 -19.42
N LEU A 80 18.93 -6.82 -20.03
CA LEU A 80 18.21 -5.55 -19.83
C LEU A 80 16.86 -5.54 -20.58
N LEU A 81 15.78 -5.76 -19.83
CA LEU A 81 14.40 -5.90 -20.35
C LEU A 81 13.94 -4.72 -21.24
N GLN A 82 14.45 -3.51 -20.99
CA GLN A 82 14.17 -2.32 -21.80
C GLN A 82 14.67 -2.47 -23.25
N VAL A 83 15.83 -3.12 -23.46
CA VAL A 83 16.40 -3.39 -24.79
C VAL A 83 15.57 -4.45 -25.52
N ALA A 84 15.17 -5.51 -24.82
CA ALA A 84 14.27 -6.54 -25.35
C ALA A 84 12.94 -5.93 -25.84
N TYR A 85 12.31 -5.09 -25.01
CA TYR A 85 11.09 -4.37 -25.41
C TYR A 85 11.33 -3.40 -26.58
N ARG A 86 12.49 -2.73 -26.68
CA ARG A 86 12.76 -1.84 -27.84
C ARG A 86 12.94 -2.64 -29.12
N ARG A 87 13.65 -3.78 -29.11
CA ARG A 87 13.83 -4.67 -30.28
C ARG A 87 12.50 -5.24 -30.78
N ILE A 88 11.69 -5.79 -29.87
CA ILE A 88 10.33 -6.28 -30.18
C ILE A 88 9.49 -5.16 -30.82
N ASN A 89 9.47 -3.95 -30.23
CA ASN A 89 8.64 -2.86 -30.74
C ASN A 89 9.13 -2.25 -32.06
N LEU A 90 10.45 -2.29 -32.33
CA LEU A 90 11.02 -1.87 -33.61
C LEU A 90 10.53 -2.80 -34.74
N GLU A 91 10.73 -4.12 -34.62
CA GLU A 91 10.30 -5.06 -35.66
C GLU A 91 8.76 -5.08 -35.81
N ARG A 92 8.01 -4.89 -34.71
CA ARG A 92 6.55 -4.67 -34.74
C ARG A 92 6.14 -3.45 -35.57
N ARG A 93 6.82 -2.30 -35.43
CA ARG A 93 6.53 -1.08 -36.21
C ARG A 93 6.99 -1.20 -37.67
N ARG A 94 8.06 -1.96 -37.91
CA ARG A 94 8.57 -2.31 -39.24
C ARG A 94 7.66 -3.30 -40.01
N GLY A 95 6.72 -3.95 -39.32
CA GLY A 95 5.82 -4.95 -39.91
C GLY A 95 6.38 -6.38 -39.98
N ASP A 96 7.58 -6.64 -39.44
CA ASP A 96 8.18 -7.97 -39.40
C ASP A 96 7.62 -8.79 -38.23
N TYR A 97 6.38 -9.26 -38.39
CA TYR A 97 5.67 -10.02 -37.36
C TYR A 97 6.28 -11.41 -37.10
N VAL A 98 7.02 -11.97 -38.07
CA VAL A 98 7.72 -13.26 -37.92
C VAL A 98 8.90 -13.08 -36.98
N LYS A 99 9.76 -12.09 -37.23
CA LYS A 99 10.91 -11.79 -36.36
C LYS A 99 10.47 -11.25 -35.00
N CYS A 100 9.38 -10.49 -34.93
CA CYS A 100 8.75 -10.08 -33.67
C CYS A 100 8.36 -11.30 -32.80
N SER A 101 7.75 -12.32 -33.42
CA SER A 101 7.35 -13.57 -32.77
C SER A 101 8.57 -14.36 -32.25
N GLN A 102 9.59 -14.53 -33.09
CA GLN A 102 10.86 -15.17 -32.72
C GLN A 102 11.58 -14.45 -31.57
N LEU A 103 11.55 -13.10 -31.54
CA LEU A 103 12.10 -12.32 -30.43
C LEU A 103 11.33 -12.57 -29.13
N TYR A 104 10.00 -12.59 -29.15
CA TYR A 104 9.20 -12.94 -27.97
C TYR A 104 9.55 -14.33 -27.44
N GLU A 105 9.59 -15.34 -28.30
CA GLU A 105 9.92 -16.73 -27.93
C GLU A 105 11.33 -16.84 -27.34
N HIS A 106 12.32 -16.18 -27.97
CA HIS A 106 13.69 -16.10 -27.46
C HIS A 106 13.75 -15.47 -26.07
N TYR A 107 13.10 -14.32 -25.86
CA TYR A 107 13.12 -13.64 -24.55
C TYR A 107 12.35 -14.39 -23.48
N ILE A 108 11.26 -15.10 -23.81
CA ILE A 108 10.54 -15.98 -22.89
C ILE A 108 11.45 -17.17 -22.48
N GLY A 109 12.26 -17.70 -23.41
CA GLY A 109 13.21 -18.78 -23.13
C GLY A 109 14.45 -18.37 -22.34
N VAL A 110 14.96 -17.15 -22.55
CA VAL A 110 16.18 -16.62 -21.89
C VAL A 110 15.87 -15.93 -20.54
N ALA A 111 14.60 -15.63 -20.25
CA ALA A 111 14.18 -14.96 -19.02
C ALA A 111 14.53 -15.76 -17.74
N LYS A 112 15.55 -15.28 -17.01
CA LYS A 112 16.08 -15.86 -15.75
C LYS A 112 15.10 -15.94 -14.57
N GLY A 113 13.86 -15.48 -14.70
CA GLY A 113 12.88 -15.48 -13.62
C GLY A 113 11.45 -15.61 -14.14
N LYS A 114 10.65 -16.47 -13.49
CA LYS A 114 9.28 -16.82 -13.90
C LYS A 114 8.42 -15.59 -14.19
N ASN A 115 8.35 -14.64 -13.26
CA ASN A 115 7.64 -13.37 -13.42
C ASN A 115 7.99 -12.61 -14.71
N MET A 116 9.24 -12.66 -15.19
CA MET A 116 9.65 -11.99 -16.43
C MET A 116 9.19 -12.75 -17.67
N ALA A 117 9.34 -14.08 -17.69
CA ALA A 117 8.81 -14.93 -18.76
C ALA A 117 7.29 -14.79 -18.88
N SER A 118 6.58 -14.82 -17.75
CA SER A 118 5.12 -14.68 -17.68
C SER A 118 4.63 -13.30 -18.13
N ASN A 119 5.31 -12.22 -17.76
CA ASN A 119 5.00 -10.87 -18.28
C ASN A 119 5.28 -10.74 -19.79
N LEU A 120 6.30 -11.41 -20.32
CA LEU A 120 6.60 -11.44 -21.75
C LEU A 120 5.55 -12.27 -22.52
N ALA A 121 5.12 -13.42 -22.00
CA ALA A 121 4.05 -14.23 -22.59
C ALA A 121 2.71 -13.48 -22.65
N ILE A 122 2.34 -12.75 -21.59
CA ILE A 122 1.15 -11.87 -21.56
C ILE A 122 1.24 -10.80 -22.67
N LYS A 123 2.43 -10.22 -22.91
CA LYS A 123 2.65 -9.25 -24.00
C LYS A 123 2.63 -9.90 -25.39
N TYR A 124 3.19 -11.10 -25.53
CA TYR A 124 3.19 -11.85 -26.78
C TYR A 124 1.76 -12.24 -27.21
N ALA A 125 0.96 -12.77 -26.28
CA ALA A 125 -0.43 -13.11 -26.54
C ALA A 125 -1.29 -11.89 -26.95
N ARG A 126 -1.11 -10.74 -26.28
CA ARG A 126 -1.73 -9.46 -26.68
C ARG A 126 -1.30 -9.03 -28.09
N PHE A 127 -0.04 -9.25 -28.47
CA PHE A 127 0.46 -8.98 -29.82
C PHE A 127 -0.14 -9.93 -30.87
N CYS A 128 -0.23 -11.24 -30.60
CA CYS A 128 -0.88 -12.18 -31.50
C CYS A 128 -2.35 -11.78 -31.76
N HIS A 129 -3.13 -11.57 -30.69
CA HIS A 129 -4.53 -11.17 -30.82
C HIS A 129 -4.71 -9.81 -31.53
N LYS A 130 -4.07 -8.72 -31.03
CA LYS A 130 -4.34 -7.35 -31.52
C LYS A 130 -3.52 -6.89 -32.72
N VAL A 131 -2.49 -7.62 -33.14
CA VAL A 131 -1.63 -7.22 -34.28
C VAL A 131 -1.58 -8.29 -35.38
N LYS A 132 -1.51 -9.59 -35.04
CA LYS A 132 -1.61 -10.66 -36.05
C LYS A 132 -3.06 -11.06 -36.38
N GLY A 133 -4.04 -10.70 -35.54
CA GLY A 133 -5.40 -11.25 -35.61
C GLY A 133 -5.49 -12.71 -35.13
N ASP A 134 -4.42 -13.21 -34.51
CA ASP A 134 -4.19 -14.61 -34.15
C ASP A 134 -4.51 -14.81 -32.66
N LEU A 135 -5.79 -15.07 -32.37
CA LEU A 135 -6.27 -15.23 -30.98
C LEU A 135 -5.85 -16.59 -30.41
N ASP A 136 -6.03 -17.66 -31.17
CA ASP A 136 -5.75 -19.03 -30.72
C ASP A 136 -4.24 -19.29 -30.51
N GLY A 137 -3.37 -18.75 -31.38
CA GLY A 137 -1.92 -18.73 -31.14
C GLY A 137 -1.54 -17.87 -29.93
N GLY A 138 -2.31 -16.83 -29.62
CA GLY A 138 -2.19 -16.07 -28.37
C GLY A 138 -2.56 -16.89 -27.14
N MET A 139 -3.61 -17.71 -27.21
CA MET A 139 -4.05 -18.60 -26.12
C MET A 139 -3.05 -19.71 -25.84
N GLU A 140 -2.51 -20.38 -26.86
CA GLU A 140 -1.53 -21.45 -26.68
C GLU A 140 -0.22 -20.93 -26.04
N VAL A 141 0.21 -19.71 -26.39
CA VAL A 141 1.33 -19.01 -25.73
C VAL A 141 1.09 -18.82 -24.23
N LEU A 142 -0.13 -18.44 -23.82
CA LEU A 142 -0.48 -18.30 -22.41
C LEU A 142 -0.56 -19.66 -21.70
N LYS A 143 -1.12 -20.68 -22.34
CA LYS A 143 -1.19 -22.04 -21.81
C LYS A 143 0.21 -22.61 -21.54
N ILE A 144 1.13 -22.52 -22.50
CA ILE A 144 2.54 -22.93 -22.35
C ILE A 144 3.24 -22.15 -21.23
N ALA A 145 2.89 -20.88 -21.01
CA ALA A 145 3.39 -20.09 -19.88
C ALA A 145 2.78 -20.53 -18.54
N LEU A 146 1.48 -20.85 -18.50
CA LEU A 146 0.74 -21.32 -17.33
C LEU A 146 1.15 -22.75 -16.91
N GLU A 147 1.67 -23.57 -17.83
CA GLU A 147 2.30 -24.87 -17.51
C GLU A 147 3.65 -24.68 -16.80
N LYS A 148 4.41 -23.62 -17.13
CA LYS A 148 5.71 -23.30 -16.49
C LYS A 148 5.58 -22.53 -15.18
N ASP A 149 4.49 -21.77 -15.03
CA ASP A 149 4.22 -20.86 -13.92
C ASP A 149 2.79 -21.06 -13.37
N THR A 150 2.52 -22.27 -12.87
CA THR A 150 1.19 -22.82 -12.55
C THR A 150 0.35 -22.04 -11.54
N SER A 151 0.96 -21.18 -10.71
CA SER A 151 0.30 -20.34 -9.71
C SER A 151 0.08 -18.89 -10.16
N ASN A 152 0.43 -18.53 -11.40
CA ASN A 152 0.41 -17.14 -11.85
C ASN A 152 -0.99 -16.70 -12.33
N THR A 153 -1.76 -16.13 -11.39
CA THR A 153 -3.09 -15.57 -11.62
C THR A 153 -3.18 -14.60 -12.80
N ARG A 154 -2.10 -13.86 -13.12
CA ARG A 154 -2.11 -12.88 -14.23
C ARG A 154 -2.14 -13.54 -15.61
N ILE A 155 -1.60 -14.74 -15.75
CA ILE A 155 -1.72 -15.49 -17.02
C ILE A 155 -3.16 -16.01 -17.17
N ALA A 156 -3.72 -16.62 -16.12
CA ALA A 156 -5.09 -17.15 -16.16
C ALA A 156 -6.14 -16.06 -16.38
N LEU A 157 -6.00 -14.89 -15.72
CA LEU A 157 -6.82 -13.70 -16.02
C LEU A 157 -6.67 -13.26 -17.47
N GLN A 158 -5.44 -13.23 -18.01
CA GLN A 158 -5.23 -12.85 -19.41
C GLN A 158 -5.83 -13.84 -20.42
N MET A 159 -5.94 -15.13 -20.07
CA MET A 159 -6.64 -16.12 -20.91
C MET A 159 -8.14 -15.86 -20.92
N ILE A 160 -8.74 -15.61 -19.75
CA ILE A 160 -10.16 -15.22 -19.63
C ILE A 160 -10.43 -13.93 -20.43
N ASP A 161 -9.60 -12.89 -20.26
CA ASP A 161 -9.68 -11.64 -21.04
C ASP A 161 -9.66 -11.89 -22.56
N LEU A 162 -8.91 -12.88 -23.07
CA LEU A 162 -8.85 -13.19 -24.50
C LEU A 162 -10.04 -14.02 -24.99
N ALA A 163 -10.55 -14.96 -24.19
CA ALA A 163 -11.78 -15.68 -24.49
C ALA A 163 -12.99 -14.72 -24.59
N LEU A 164 -13.10 -13.77 -23.64
CA LEU A 164 -14.11 -12.70 -23.65
C LEU A 164 -13.96 -11.72 -24.83
N GLN A 165 -12.81 -11.70 -25.51
CA GLN A 165 -12.57 -10.90 -26.71
C GLN A 165 -12.82 -11.67 -28.03
N ARG A 166 -13.31 -12.92 -27.99
CA ARG A 166 -13.85 -13.60 -29.17
C ARG A 166 -15.15 -12.91 -29.64
N PRO A 167 -15.47 -12.88 -30.95
CA PRO A 167 -16.72 -12.29 -31.47
C PRO A 167 -18.01 -12.96 -30.97
N LYS A 168 -17.89 -14.15 -30.38
CA LYS A 168 -18.92 -14.83 -29.60
C LYS A 168 -18.25 -15.40 -28.35
N VAL A 169 -18.80 -15.11 -27.18
CA VAL A 169 -18.37 -15.71 -25.91
C VAL A 169 -18.72 -17.21 -25.92
N ASP A 170 -17.75 -18.06 -25.55
CA ASP A 170 -17.99 -19.47 -25.29
C ASP A 170 -17.93 -19.72 -23.77
N GLU A 171 -19.09 -20.02 -23.18
CA GLU A 171 -19.25 -20.34 -21.76
C GLU A 171 -18.31 -21.48 -21.32
N LYS A 172 -18.10 -22.48 -22.20
CA LYS A 172 -17.29 -23.65 -21.86
C LYS A 172 -15.81 -23.34 -21.83
N GLU A 173 -15.30 -22.60 -22.82
CA GLU A 173 -13.88 -22.21 -22.84
C GLU A 173 -13.51 -21.42 -21.58
N VAL A 174 -14.34 -20.44 -21.19
CA VAL A 174 -14.10 -19.62 -19.99
C VAL A 174 -14.16 -20.46 -18.71
N VAL A 175 -15.19 -21.32 -18.55
CA VAL A 175 -15.32 -22.19 -17.38
C VAL A 175 -14.20 -23.23 -17.31
N GLU A 176 -13.80 -23.84 -18.42
CA GLU A 176 -12.68 -24.79 -18.48
C GLU A 176 -11.34 -24.11 -18.14
N ILE A 177 -11.12 -22.85 -18.53
CA ILE A 177 -9.94 -22.07 -18.10
C ILE A 177 -9.97 -21.80 -16.59
N MET A 178 -11.13 -21.42 -16.04
CA MET A 178 -11.28 -21.20 -14.59
C MET A 178 -11.08 -22.48 -13.78
N ASP A 179 -11.70 -23.59 -14.19
CA ASP A 179 -11.68 -24.85 -13.45
C ASP A 179 -10.33 -25.56 -13.57
N SER A 180 -9.71 -25.52 -14.76
CA SER A 180 -8.34 -26.01 -14.95
C SER A 180 -7.28 -25.15 -14.27
N PHE A 181 -7.60 -23.93 -13.81
CA PHE A 181 -6.78 -23.16 -12.89
C PHE A 181 -7.08 -23.53 -11.43
N MET A 182 -8.33 -23.41 -10.99
CA MET A 182 -8.75 -23.71 -9.61
C MET A 182 -8.44 -25.15 -9.16
N GLY A 183 -8.44 -26.12 -10.08
CA GLY A 183 -8.07 -27.51 -9.81
C GLY A 183 -6.59 -27.75 -9.51
N ARG A 184 -5.70 -26.77 -9.75
CA ARG A 184 -4.24 -26.95 -9.60
C ARG A 184 -3.82 -27.03 -8.12
N GLU A 185 -2.80 -27.86 -7.89
CA GLU A 185 -2.06 -27.91 -6.63
C GLU A 185 -1.12 -26.71 -6.51
N GLY A 186 -0.93 -26.19 -5.29
CA GLY A 186 -0.05 -25.05 -5.01
C GLY A 186 -0.67 -23.65 -5.19
N MET A 187 -1.94 -23.54 -5.60
CA MET A 187 -2.70 -22.29 -5.52
C MET A 187 -3.09 -21.95 -4.07
N ASP A 188 -3.03 -20.68 -3.71
CA ASP A 188 -3.51 -20.18 -2.42
C ASP A 188 -5.05 -20.13 -2.31
N ALA A 189 -5.57 -20.17 -1.09
CA ALA A 189 -7.01 -20.18 -0.82
C ALA A 189 -7.70 -18.86 -1.20
N GLU A 190 -7.07 -17.69 -1.05
CA GLU A 190 -7.63 -16.42 -1.51
C GLU A 190 -7.65 -16.33 -3.03
N GLN A 191 -6.63 -16.89 -3.70
CA GLN A 191 -6.62 -17.01 -5.16
C GLN A 191 -7.77 -17.89 -5.67
N LYS A 192 -8.09 -18.99 -4.98
CA LYS A 192 -9.24 -19.84 -5.36
C LYS A 192 -10.58 -19.13 -5.15
N VAL A 193 -10.73 -18.34 -4.07
CA VAL A 193 -11.91 -17.47 -3.88
C VAL A 193 -12.03 -16.45 -5.02
N LEU A 194 -10.94 -15.77 -5.40
CA LEU A 194 -10.94 -14.73 -6.44
C LEU A 194 -11.40 -15.23 -7.82
N PHE A 195 -11.07 -16.49 -8.16
CA PHE A 195 -11.52 -17.13 -9.40
C PHE A 195 -12.93 -17.71 -9.27
N ALA A 196 -13.31 -18.26 -8.12
CA ALA A 196 -14.68 -18.72 -7.88
C ALA A 196 -15.70 -17.56 -7.88
N GLN A 197 -15.31 -16.36 -7.41
CA GLN A 197 -16.12 -15.14 -7.55
C GLN A 197 -16.32 -14.79 -9.02
N ARG A 198 -15.24 -14.71 -9.82
CA ARG A 198 -15.32 -14.46 -11.27
C ARG A 198 -16.11 -15.51 -12.04
N LYS A 199 -16.09 -16.77 -11.60
CA LYS A 199 -16.91 -17.85 -12.18
C LYS A 199 -18.40 -17.64 -11.92
N VAL A 200 -18.77 -17.14 -10.74
CA VAL A 200 -20.15 -16.76 -10.43
C VAL A 200 -20.55 -15.52 -11.23
N GLU A 201 -19.77 -14.44 -11.19
CA GLU A 201 -19.98 -13.21 -11.96
C GLU A 201 -20.19 -13.52 -13.47
N PHE A 202 -19.30 -14.30 -14.06
CA PHE A 202 -19.40 -14.70 -15.47
C PHE A 202 -20.64 -15.55 -15.80
N LEU A 203 -21.07 -16.41 -14.88
CA LEU A 203 -22.27 -17.24 -15.06
C LEU A 203 -23.58 -16.50 -14.73
N GLU A 204 -23.50 -15.35 -14.06
CA GLU A 204 -24.63 -14.42 -13.86
C GLU A 204 -24.83 -13.54 -15.12
N ASP A 205 -23.74 -13.07 -15.75
CA ASP A 205 -23.80 -12.28 -16.99
C ASP A 205 -24.02 -13.12 -18.28
N PHE A 206 -23.37 -14.29 -18.40
CA PHE A 206 -23.29 -15.06 -19.66
C PHE A 206 -23.75 -16.52 -19.56
N GLY A 207 -24.11 -17.01 -18.36
CA GLY A 207 -24.39 -18.43 -18.13
C GLY A 207 -25.68 -18.92 -18.79
N SER A 208 -25.61 -20.04 -19.51
CA SER A 208 -26.79 -20.59 -20.21
C SER A 208 -27.73 -21.38 -19.30
N THR A 209 -27.32 -21.73 -18.08
CA THR A 209 -28.15 -22.50 -17.15
C THR A 209 -28.03 -22.05 -15.68
N ALA A 210 -29.18 -21.88 -15.02
CA ALA A 210 -29.25 -21.60 -13.58
C ALA A 210 -28.62 -22.71 -12.71
N LYS A 211 -28.50 -23.95 -13.24
CA LYS A 211 -27.79 -25.04 -12.54
C LYS A 211 -26.27 -24.79 -12.50
N GLY A 212 -25.65 -24.38 -13.61
CA GLY A 212 -24.23 -24.04 -13.65
C GLY A 212 -23.88 -22.97 -12.63
N LEU A 213 -24.73 -21.93 -12.55
CA LEU A 213 -24.64 -20.89 -11.53
C LEU A 213 -24.74 -21.42 -10.10
N GLN A 214 -25.75 -22.24 -9.78
CA GLN A 214 -25.91 -22.81 -8.43
C GLN A 214 -24.75 -23.73 -8.02
N ASP A 215 -24.18 -24.50 -8.95
CA ASP A 215 -23.03 -25.36 -8.68
C ASP A 215 -21.75 -24.51 -8.50
N ALA A 216 -21.57 -23.41 -9.24
CA ALA A 216 -20.48 -22.44 -9.05
C ALA A 216 -20.60 -21.64 -7.73
N GLN A 217 -21.79 -21.19 -7.35
CA GLN A 217 -22.05 -20.53 -6.06
C GLN A 217 -21.73 -21.47 -4.88
N ARG A 218 -22.01 -22.78 -5.02
CA ARG A 218 -21.61 -23.81 -4.04
C ARG A 218 -20.10 -24.00 -3.96
N GLU A 219 -19.40 -23.96 -5.10
CA GLU A 219 -17.93 -24.01 -5.15
C GLU A 219 -17.30 -22.79 -4.46
N LEU A 220 -17.81 -21.59 -4.73
CA LEU A 220 -17.41 -20.35 -4.05
C LEU A 220 -17.62 -20.45 -2.53
N GLN A 221 -18.76 -20.95 -2.07
CA GLN A 221 -19.02 -21.14 -0.63
C GLN A 221 -18.00 -22.11 0.01
N GLN A 222 -17.63 -23.19 -0.69
CA GLN A 222 -16.58 -24.11 -0.22
C GLN A 222 -15.18 -23.50 -0.23
N ALA A 223 -14.84 -22.68 -1.23
CA ALA A 223 -13.57 -21.95 -1.30
C ALA A 223 -13.46 -20.94 -0.13
N LEU A 224 -14.51 -20.16 0.11
CA LEU A 224 -14.60 -19.22 1.24
C LEU A 224 -14.47 -19.94 2.59
N ALA A 225 -15.15 -21.08 2.78
CA ALA A 225 -15.05 -21.88 3.99
C ALA A 225 -13.60 -22.36 4.24
N LYS A 226 -12.92 -22.89 3.22
CA LYS A 226 -11.51 -23.35 3.30
C LYS A 226 -10.55 -22.18 3.57
N ALA A 227 -10.74 -21.03 2.92
CA ALA A 227 -9.94 -19.82 3.15
C ALA A 227 -10.10 -19.30 4.59
N ASN A 228 -11.33 -19.25 5.10
CA ASN A 228 -11.61 -18.83 6.48
C ASN A 228 -11.09 -19.84 7.52
N GLU A 229 -11.15 -21.15 7.24
CA GLU A 229 -10.54 -22.17 8.09
C GLU A 229 -9.01 -22.02 8.14
N SER A 230 -8.36 -21.77 7.01
CA SER A 230 -6.91 -21.50 6.94
C SER A 230 -6.53 -20.26 7.77
N LYS A 231 -7.27 -19.15 7.60
CA LYS A 231 -7.09 -17.92 8.40
C LYS A 231 -7.30 -18.16 9.90
N LYS A 232 -8.30 -18.98 10.28
CA LYS A 232 -8.54 -19.37 11.68
C LYS A 232 -7.39 -20.22 12.25
N LYS A 233 -6.82 -21.14 11.46
CA LYS A 233 -5.64 -21.93 11.83
C LYS A 233 -4.40 -21.04 12.02
N ALA A 234 -4.14 -20.11 11.10
CA ALA A 234 -3.04 -19.15 11.21
C ALA A 234 -3.17 -18.28 12.48
N ARG A 235 -4.35 -17.69 12.73
CA ARG A 235 -4.63 -16.94 13.97
C ARG A 235 -4.41 -17.79 15.22
N SER A 236 -4.91 -19.04 15.23
CA SER A 236 -4.70 -19.96 16.35
C SER A 236 -3.22 -20.32 16.59
N GLN A 237 -2.37 -20.24 15.57
CA GLN A 237 -0.93 -20.42 15.71
C GLN A 237 -0.26 -19.18 16.32
N PHE A 238 -0.64 -17.97 15.90
CA PHE A 238 -0.20 -16.72 16.53
C PHE A 238 -0.62 -16.65 18.00
N GLU A 239 -1.89 -16.92 18.32
CA GLU A 239 -2.37 -16.91 19.71
C GLU A 239 -1.65 -17.96 20.59
N ARG A 240 -1.37 -19.14 20.05
CA ARG A 240 -0.58 -20.17 20.76
C ARG A 240 0.88 -19.73 20.96
N ALA A 241 1.46 -18.97 20.03
CA ALA A 241 2.79 -18.41 20.17
C ALA A 241 2.82 -17.29 21.22
N LEU A 242 1.81 -16.40 21.23
CA LEU A 242 1.66 -15.38 22.28
C LEU A 242 1.43 -16.00 23.66
N ALA A 243 0.63 -17.04 23.77
CA ALA A 243 0.40 -17.76 25.04
C ALA A 243 1.66 -18.47 25.57
N ALA A 244 2.64 -18.78 24.72
CA ALA A 244 3.89 -19.45 25.09
C ALA A 244 5.09 -18.50 25.27
N CYS A 245 5.13 -17.40 24.53
CA CYS A 245 6.31 -16.51 24.44
C CYS A 245 5.95 -15.01 24.34
N GLY A 246 4.68 -14.62 24.39
CA GLY A 246 4.25 -13.22 24.26
C GLY A 246 4.53 -12.34 25.49
N LEU A 247 4.83 -12.96 26.64
CA LEU A 247 5.26 -12.28 27.87
C LEU A 247 6.79 -12.11 27.98
N GLU A 248 7.57 -12.64 27.03
CA GLU A 248 9.02 -12.45 26.98
C GLU A 248 9.33 -10.97 26.66
N PHE A 249 10.28 -10.38 27.37
CA PHE A 249 10.60 -8.95 27.24
C PHE A 249 11.03 -8.56 25.82
N ARG A 250 11.63 -9.49 25.06
CA ARG A 250 12.08 -9.32 23.66
C ARG A 250 11.11 -9.90 22.63
N SER A 251 9.83 -10.06 22.99
CA SER A 251 8.79 -10.67 22.14
C SER A 251 8.29 -9.77 21.01
N ASP A 252 8.76 -8.52 20.90
CA ASP A 252 8.27 -7.48 19.98
C ASP A 252 8.04 -7.99 18.55
N LYS A 253 9.00 -8.74 18.00
CA LYS A 253 8.94 -9.28 16.62
C LYS A 253 7.79 -10.27 16.40
N LEU A 254 7.31 -10.95 17.43
CA LEU A 254 6.15 -11.83 17.36
C LEU A 254 4.85 -11.01 17.32
N TRP A 255 4.78 -9.95 18.11
CA TRP A 255 3.66 -9.00 18.10
C TRP A 255 3.61 -8.24 16.76
N GLU A 256 4.73 -7.67 16.30
CA GLU A 256 4.88 -7.03 14.98
C GLU A 256 4.41 -7.94 13.84
N ALA A 257 4.83 -9.21 13.84
CA ALA A 257 4.46 -10.17 12.79
C ALA A 257 2.95 -10.46 12.77
N TYR A 258 2.30 -10.53 13.95
CA TYR A 258 0.87 -10.76 14.06
C TYR A 258 0.04 -9.51 13.69
N ILE A 259 0.47 -8.34 14.18
CA ILE A 259 -0.09 -7.02 13.82
C ILE A 259 -0.02 -6.82 12.30
N LYS A 260 1.14 -7.12 11.69
CA LYS A 260 1.32 -7.04 10.24
C LYS A 260 0.37 -7.98 9.49
N TRP A 261 0.24 -9.24 9.94
CA TRP A 261 -0.65 -10.22 9.29
C TRP A 261 -2.15 -9.84 9.36
N GLU A 262 -2.60 -9.26 10.47
CA GLU A 262 -3.98 -8.75 10.57
C GLU A 262 -4.19 -7.42 9.80
N THR A 263 -3.16 -6.57 9.74
CA THR A 263 -3.14 -5.31 8.95
C THR A 263 -3.16 -5.57 7.44
N GLU A 264 -2.29 -6.45 6.93
CA GLU A 264 -2.32 -6.93 5.54
C GLU A 264 -3.68 -7.55 5.20
N GLY A 265 -4.27 -8.24 6.18
CA GLY A 265 -5.62 -8.79 6.11
C GLY A 265 -6.77 -7.79 6.27
N LYS A 266 -6.49 -6.49 6.45
CA LYS A 266 -7.44 -5.37 6.66
C LYS A 266 -8.40 -5.53 7.86
N ARG A 267 -8.01 -6.26 8.91
CA ARG A 267 -8.85 -6.55 10.08
C ARG A 267 -8.48 -5.66 11.26
N ILE A 268 -8.72 -4.36 11.12
CA ILE A 268 -8.26 -3.31 12.05
C ILE A 268 -8.77 -3.51 13.48
N GLY A 269 -10.02 -3.93 13.69
CA GLY A 269 -10.53 -4.26 15.03
C GLY A 269 -9.77 -5.41 15.73
N ASN A 270 -9.27 -6.39 14.98
CA ASN A 270 -8.36 -7.41 15.53
C ASN A 270 -7.00 -6.81 15.87
N VAL A 271 -6.47 -5.93 15.01
CA VAL A 271 -5.21 -5.21 15.25
C VAL A 271 -5.29 -4.40 16.54
N ALA A 272 -6.37 -3.66 16.75
CA ALA A 272 -6.61 -2.90 17.99
C ALA A 272 -6.69 -3.82 19.22
N GLY A 273 -7.41 -4.94 19.15
CA GLY A 273 -7.45 -5.93 20.24
C GLY A 273 -6.11 -6.62 20.52
N ILE A 274 -5.19 -6.65 19.55
CA ILE A 274 -3.79 -7.06 19.75
C ILE A 274 -3.00 -5.94 20.45
N TYR A 275 -3.18 -4.68 20.03
CA TYR A 275 -2.55 -3.53 20.70
C TYR A 275 -3.00 -3.35 22.14
N ASP A 276 -4.27 -3.57 22.49
CA ASP A 276 -4.73 -3.48 23.89
C ASP A 276 -4.04 -4.49 24.81
N ARG A 277 -3.66 -5.66 24.28
CA ARG A 277 -2.84 -6.65 24.99
C ARG A 277 -1.37 -6.22 25.04
N LEU A 278 -0.82 -5.77 23.92
CA LEU A 278 0.58 -5.33 23.80
C LEU A 278 0.89 -4.11 24.68
N LEU A 279 -0.02 -3.13 24.74
CA LEU A 279 0.12 -1.94 25.59
C LEU A 279 0.06 -2.25 27.08
N GLY A 280 -0.49 -3.41 27.47
CA GLY A 280 -0.42 -3.97 28.84
C GLY A 280 0.76 -4.95 29.07
N THR A 281 1.60 -5.21 28.06
CA THR A 281 2.68 -6.21 28.13
C THR A 281 4.06 -5.53 28.18
N PRO A 282 4.88 -5.75 29.22
CA PRO A 282 6.19 -5.12 29.33
C PRO A 282 7.16 -5.71 28.28
N THR A 283 7.47 -4.90 27.28
CA THR A 283 8.25 -5.27 26.08
C THR A 283 9.36 -4.26 25.83
N GLN A 284 10.43 -4.65 25.13
CA GLN A 284 11.57 -3.77 24.86
C GLN A 284 11.19 -2.57 23.97
N GLY A 285 10.27 -2.77 23.02
CA GLY A 285 9.79 -1.75 22.08
C GLY A 285 8.61 -0.91 22.58
N TYR A 286 8.22 -1.01 23.85
CA TYR A 286 6.97 -0.47 24.42
C TYR A 286 6.56 0.94 23.95
N ASN A 287 7.50 1.90 23.84
CA ASN A 287 7.23 3.25 23.35
C ASN A 287 6.66 3.25 21.92
N GLY A 288 7.32 2.57 20.98
CA GLY A 288 6.92 2.53 19.57
C GLY A 288 5.59 1.83 19.34
N HIS A 289 5.22 0.89 20.22
CA HIS A 289 3.91 0.23 20.20
C HIS A 289 2.76 1.21 20.52
N PHE A 290 3.00 2.21 21.37
CA PHE A 290 2.02 3.26 21.66
C PHE A 290 1.88 4.25 20.50
N ASP A 291 2.99 4.68 19.90
CA ASP A 291 2.95 5.58 18.74
C ASP A 291 2.25 4.92 17.54
N SER A 292 2.57 3.64 17.27
CA SER A 292 1.92 2.84 16.22
C SER A 292 0.42 2.64 16.45
N PHE A 293 0.00 2.44 17.71
CA PHE A 293 -1.42 2.43 18.08
C PHE A 293 -2.08 3.80 17.86
N SER A 294 -1.39 4.88 18.23
CA SER A 294 -1.89 6.24 18.06
C SER A 294 -2.09 6.61 16.59
N GLU A 295 -1.19 6.16 15.70
CA GLU A 295 -1.34 6.29 14.25
C GLU A 295 -2.58 5.53 13.75
N ILE A 296 -2.78 4.29 14.20
CA ILE A 296 -3.94 3.47 13.79
C ILE A 296 -5.27 4.08 14.24
N VAL A 297 -5.36 4.56 15.49
CA VAL A 297 -6.56 5.27 16.00
C VAL A 297 -6.82 6.57 15.22
N SER A 298 -5.76 7.28 14.83
CA SER A 298 -5.87 8.54 14.07
C SER A 298 -6.33 8.30 12.63
N ASN A 299 -5.70 7.35 11.93
CA ASN A 299 -5.91 7.09 10.49
C ASN A 299 -7.17 6.26 10.17
N ASN A 300 -7.83 5.67 11.15
CA ASN A 300 -9.05 4.87 10.96
C ASN A 300 -10.28 5.52 11.60
N ALA A 301 -11.47 5.05 11.25
CA ALA A 301 -12.72 5.48 11.88
C ALA A 301 -12.95 4.70 13.20
N PRO A 302 -13.47 5.31 14.28
CA PRO A 302 -13.52 4.66 15.61
C PRO A 302 -14.26 3.31 15.65
N GLN A 303 -15.35 3.20 14.89
CA GLN A 303 -16.17 1.99 14.75
C GLN A 303 -15.47 0.83 13.99
N ILE A 304 -14.33 1.11 13.33
CA ILE A 304 -13.46 0.11 12.68
C ILE A 304 -12.31 -0.33 13.62
N VAL A 305 -12.02 0.47 14.64
CA VAL A 305 -10.94 0.25 15.62
C VAL A 305 -11.45 -0.50 16.86
N LEU A 306 -12.63 -0.17 17.36
CA LEU A 306 -13.21 -0.80 18.55
C LEU A 306 -14.14 -1.99 18.22
N SER A 307 -14.44 -2.82 19.22
CA SER A 307 -15.61 -3.69 19.18
C SER A 307 -16.89 -2.86 19.34
N VAL A 308 -18.04 -3.34 18.84
CA VAL A 308 -19.32 -2.64 18.96
C VAL A 308 -19.66 -2.33 20.44
N GLU A 309 -19.46 -3.30 21.34
CA GLU A 309 -19.70 -3.12 22.78
C GLU A 309 -18.82 -2.02 23.41
N GLU A 310 -17.53 -1.94 23.06
CA GLU A 310 -16.67 -0.88 23.57
C GLU A 310 -16.93 0.47 22.88
N PHE A 311 -17.23 0.47 21.59
CA PHE A 311 -17.62 1.68 20.85
C PHE A 311 -18.86 2.33 21.46
N LEU A 312 -19.92 1.54 21.72
CA LEU A 312 -21.14 2.02 22.38
C LEU A 312 -20.85 2.55 23.79
N ARG A 313 -20.01 1.86 24.59
CA ARG A 313 -19.58 2.34 25.91
C ARG A 313 -18.84 3.68 25.81
N VAL A 314 -17.83 3.78 24.95
CA VAL A 314 -16.99 4.98 24.82
C VAL A 314 -17.81 6.15 24.27
N ARG A 315 -18.70 5.92 23.30
CA ARG A 315 -19.64 6.94 22.79
C ARG A 315 -20.62 7.39 23.87
N GLY A 316 -21.11 6.47 24.71
CA GLY A 316 -21.92 6.79 25.89
C GLY A 316 -21.18 7.73 26.84
N GLU A 317 -19.98 7.34 27.30
CA GLU A 317 -19.15 8.17 28.17
C GLU A 317 -18.73 9.52 27.54
N VAL A 318 -18.67 9.61 26.20
CA VAL A 318 -18.41 10.87 25.47
C VAL A 318 -19.66 11.74 25.43
N ARG A 319 -20.85 11.22 25.12
CA ARG A 319 -22.11 11.98 25.14
C ARG A 319 -22.46 12.48 26.54
N GLU A 320 -22.20 11.69 27.57
CA GLU A 320 -22.30 12.11 28.98
C GLU A 320 -21.33 13.25 29.31
N ALA A 321 -20.07 13.17 28.86
CA ALA A 321 -19.07 14.22 29.09
C ALA A 321 -19.34 15.51 28.28
N SER A 322 -19.91 15.38 27.08
CA SER A 322 -20.33 16.50 26.20
C SER A 322 -21.68 17.11 26.61
N GLY A 323 -22.38 16.56 27.61
CA GLY A 323 -23.59 17.13 28.18
C GLY A 323 -24.89 16.88 27.37
N THR A 324 -24.87 16.04 26.34
CA THR A 324 -26.07 15.68 25.54
C THR A 324 -26.90 14.56 26.19
N GLY A 325 -26.95 14.54 27.53
CA GLY A 325 -27.66 13.55 28.32
C GLY A 325 -29.16 13.76 28.35
N THR A 326 -29.88 13.12 27.42
CA THR A 326 -31.36 13.05 27.43
C THR A 326 -31.85 12.35 28.71
N LYS A 327 -32.35 13.14 29.67
CA LYS A 327 -32.93 12.61 30.92
C LYS A 327 -34.22 11.84 30.64
N SER A 328 -34.11 10.51 30.55
CA SER A 328 -35.27 9.63 30.68
C SER A 328 -35.88 9.82 32.08
N THR A 329 -37.11 10.32 32.16
CA THR A 329 -37.76 10.73 33.42
C THR A 329 -38.81 9.72 33.87
N SER A 330 -38.39 8.70 34.60
CA SER A 330 -39.29 7.83 35.37
C SER A 330 -39.83 8.58 36.59
N LYS A 331 -41.07 9.08 36.52
CA LYS A 331 -41.77 9.72 37.64
C LYS A 331 -42.10 8.72 38.75
N VAL A 332 -41.80 9.10 39.99
CA VAL A 332 -42.56 8.75 41.21
C VAL A 332 -42.71 10.06 42.00
N ASN A 333 -43.81 10.23 42.72
CA ASN A 333 -44.23 11.54 43.25
C ASN A 333 -43.98 11.73 44.76
N ASP A 334 -44.02 13.01 45.14
CA ASP A 334 -44.52 13.61 46.40
C ASP A 334 -43.75 13.46 47.72
N GLU A 335 -43.76 14.59 48.46
CA GLU A 335 -43.54 14.83 49.91
C GLU A 335 -42.21 14.28 50.52
N ASP A 336 -41.30 15.10 51.10
CA ASP A 336 -41.58 16.15 52.09
C ASP A 336 -40.47 17.23 52.28
N VAL A 337 -40.86 18.40 52.80
CA VAL A 337 -40.15 19.36 53.72
C VAL A 337 -38.60 19.56 53.65
N ILE A 338 -38.00 20.72 53.28
CA ILE A 338 -37.88 22.05 53.97
C ILE A 338 -37.11 21.99 55.32
N LEU A 339 -36.09 22.80 55.73
CA LEU A 339 -35.25 23.88 55.18
C LEU A 339 -34.04 24.13 56.16
N VAL A 340 -32.92 24.72 55.67
CA VAL A 340 -31.99 25.66 56.39
C VAL A 340 -31.19 25.14 57.62
N GLY A 341 -29.98 25.62 57.97
CA GLY A 341 -29.10 26.70 57.48
C GLY A 341 -27.60 26.38 57.70
N ALA A 342 -26.62 27.12 57.14
CA ALA A 342 -26.15 28.47 57.54
C ALA A 342 -25.52 28.49 58.96
N ASP A 343 -24.33 29.04 59.25
CA ASP A 343 -23.41 29.96 58.53
C ASP A 343 -21.93 29.44 58.58
N LYS A 344 -20.96 29.74 57.70
CA LYS A 344 -20.38 30.98 57.10
C LYS A 344 -19.21 31.58 57.93
N GLU A 345 -18.28 32.25 57.22
CA GLU A 345 -17.08 33.01 57.68
C GLU A 345 -15.79 32.23 58.06
N ASN A 346 -14.55 32.76 57.90
CA ASN A 346 -13.94 33.71 56.94
C ASN A 346 -12.37 33.72 57.11
N VAL A 347 -11.66 34.65 56.42
CA VAL A 347 -10.28 35.17 56.67
C VAL A 347 -9.09 34.47 55.98
N GLU A 348 -8.86 34.91 54.73
CA GLU A 348 -7.65 35.57 54.20
C GLU A 348 -6.18 35.22 54.63
N LYS A 349 -5.33 35.17 53.58
CA LYS A 349 -3.95 35.71 53.44
C LYS A 349 -2.74 35.02 54.10
N GLY A 350 -1.75 34.71 53.24
CA GLY A 350 -0.34 34.49 53.55
C GLY A 350 0.47 34.65 52.25
N ASN A 351 1.56 35.42 52.25
CA ASN A 351 2.17 35.96 51.01
C ASN A 351 3.51 35.29 50.64
N GLU A 352 3.67 35.00 49.34
CA GLU A 352 4.81 35.30 48.43
C GLU A 352 6.28 35.41 48.95
N LYS A 353 7.22 35.07 48.04
CA LYS A 353 8.69 35.33 48.01
C LYS A 353 9.58 34.18 48.55
N VAL A 354 10.77 33.90 47.99
CA VAL A 354 11.51 34.42 46.81
C VAL A 354 12.43 33.27 46.30
N SER A 355 12.66 33.09 44.98
CA SER A 355 13.88 33.45 44.20
C SER A 355 15.24 33.08 44.86
N GLU A 356 16.33 32.76 44.14
CA GLU A 356 16.63 32.71 42.70
C GLU A 356 17.90 31.86 42.49
N GLU A 357 18.05 31.21 41.34
CA GLU A 357 19.32 31.27 40.60
C GLU A 357 19.07 31.03 39.11
N LYS A 358 19.92 31.57 38.24
CA LYS A 358 19.61 31.92 36.85
C LYS A 358 20.83 31.71 35.94
N LYS A 359 20.55 31.34 34.68
CA LYS A 359 21.48 31.37 33.52
C LYS A 359 22.64 30.35 33.64
N ASP A 360 23.30 29.89 32.58
CA ASP A 360 23.76 30.57 31.36
C ASP A 360 23.52 29.83 30.01
N ASN A 361 23.88 30.53 28.93
CA ASN A 361 24.06 30.08 27.54
C ASN A 361 22.82 29.69 26.71
N GLU A 362 22.06 30.73 26.36
CA GLU A 362 21.45 30.85 25.04
C GLU A 362 22.46 31.55 24.10
N GLU A 363 23.36 30.81 23.44
CA GLU A 363 24.23 31.36 22.38
C GLU A 363 24.81 30.27 21.45
N LYS A 364 24.07 29.90 20.38
CA LYS A 364 24.55 29.37 19.07
C LYS A 364 23.42 28.76 18.21
N LYS A 365 22.91 29.54 17.25
CA LYS A 365 22.75 29.18 15.82
C LYS A 365 21.85 30.18 15.09
N GLU A 366 22.44 31.29 14.67
CA GLU A 366 22.16 31.87 13.36
C GLU A 366 23.43 31.69 12.53
N GLU A 367 23.30 31.14 11.33
CA GLU A 367 24.23 31.05 10.17
C GLU A 367 23.99 29.73 9.41
N ALA A 368 24.03 29.79 8.08
CA ALA A 368 23.51 28.81 7.11
C ALA A 368 21.96 28.68 7.14
N GLU A 369 21.21 28.84 6.03
CA GLU A 369 21.60 29.04 4.62
C GLU A 369 20.63 30.00 3.91
N GLU A 370 21.16 30.93 3.11
CA GLU A 370 20.40 31.82 2.21
C GLU A 370 20.81 31.51 0.77
N GLU A 371 20.00 30.75 0.02
CA GLU A 371 20.08 30.74 -1.44
C GLU A 371 18.80 30.20 -2.12
N SER A 372 18.62 30.54 -3.41
CA SER A 372 17.61 30.00 -4.33
C SER A 372 16.12 30.36 -4.12
N ALA A 373 15.81 31.65 -3.97
CA ALA A 373 14.50 32.19 -4.38
C ALA A 373 14.62 32.92 -5.74
N GLU A 374 14.22 32.28 -6.84
CA GLU A 374 14.10 32.94 -8.15
C GLU A 374 12.73 32.68 -8.80
N LYS A 375 12.19 33.71 -9.45
CA LYS A 375 10.79 33.79 -9.91
C LYS A 375 10.60 33.23 -11.31
N LYS A 376 9.34 32.96 -11.67
CA LYS A 376 8.87 33.00 -13.06
C LYS A 376 7.59 33.80 -13.17
N ASP A 377 7.69 34.94 -13.84
CA ASP A 377 6.52 35.67 -14.35
C ASP A 377 6.07 35.06 -15.70
N PRO A 378 4.76 35.07 -16.03
CA PRO A 378 4.22 34.76 -17.35
C PRO A 378 4.19 36.00 -18.27
N VAL A 379 3.85 35.81 -19.57
CA VAL A 379 3.59 36.79 -20.69
C VAL A 379 4.15 36.14 -21.99
N GLU A 380 3.48 36.04 -23.16
CA GLU A 380 2.12 36.45 -23.59
C GLU A 380 1.72 35.88 -24.99
N LYS A 381 0.47 36.19 -25.40
CA LYS A 381 -0.01 36.65 -26.74
C LYS A 381 -0.64 35.72 -27.81
N MET A 382 -1.85 36.17 -28.22
CA MET A 382 -2.52 36.17 -29.54
C MET A 382 -3.03 34.82 -30.12
N GLU A 383 -4.27 34.64 -30.59
CA GLU A 383 -5.18 35.46 -31.47
C GLU A 383 -4.69 35.47 -32.94
N VAL A 384 -5.50 35.38 -34.02
CA VAL A 384 -6.98 35.41 -34.28
C VAL A 384 -7.23 34.73 -35.68
N ASP A 385 -8.40 34.31 -36.21
CA ASP A 385 -9.84 34.26 -35.84
C ASP A 385 -10.57 33.18 -36.73
N GLY A 386 -11.90 32.99 -36.58
CA GLY A 386 -12.82 32.38 -37.57
C GLY A 386 -13.30 30.93 -37.27
N GLU A 387 -14.48 30.73 -36.66
CA GLU A 387 -15.84 30.61 -37.29
C GLU A 387 -16.11 29.24 -37.99
N GLU A 388 -17.25 28.56 -37.80
CA GLU A 388 -18.51 28.88 -37.09
C GLU A 388 -19.28 27.60 -36.63
N LYS A 389 -19.81 27.59 -35.38
CA LYS A 389 -21.02 26.90 -34.81
C LYS A 389 -21.25 25.38 -35.08
N ILE A 390 -22.13 24.60 -34.44
CA ILE A 390 -23.38 24.75 -33.63
C ILE A 390 -23.34 23.62 -32.56
N ASP A 391 -23.94 23.64 -31.35
CA ASP A 391 -24.31 24.64 -30.33
C ASP A 391 -24.73 23.84 -29.05
N GLU A 392 -25.29 24.49 -28.03
CA GLU A 392 -26.02 23.93 -26.86
C GLU A 392 -25.21 23.20 -25.76
N GLU A 393 -25.41 23.49 -24.46
CA GLU A 393 -25.13 24.73 -23.70
C GLU A 393 -25.08 24.35 -22.19
N LYS A 394 -24.60 25.25 -21.30
CA LYS A 394 -24.45 25.02 -19.85
C LYS A 394 -25.52 25.77 -19.03
N ALA A 395 -25.67 25.36 -17.76
CA ALA A 395 -25.91 26.29 -16.66
C ALA A 395 -25.17 25.83 -15.39
N GLN A 396 -24.92 26.75 -14.44
CA GLN A 396 -24.25 26.50 -13.16
C GLN A 396 -25.13 26.90 -11.96
N GLU A 397 -24.71 26.43 -10.79
CA GLU A 397 -24.93 26.90 -9.42
C GLU A 397 -25.75 28.20 -9.20
N GLU A 398 -26.70 28.15 -8.25
CA GLU A 398 -26.83 29.22 -7.23
C GLU A 398 -27.53 28.73 -5.94
N GLN A 399 -27.33 29.46 -4.85
CA GLN A 399 -27.91 29.31 -3.49
C GLN A 399 -27.88 30.71 -2.83
N PRO A 400 -28.58 30.97 -1.70
CA PRO A 400 -29.74 30.31 -1.10
C PRO A 400 -30.84 31.30 -0.60
N VAL A 401 -32.06 30.82 -0.28
CA VAL A 401 -33.03 31.55 0.58
C VAL A 401 -33.71 30.57 1.56
N LYS A 402 -34.16 31.05 2.72
CA LYS A 402 -34.63 30.26 3.88
C LYS A 402 -36.15 30.02 3.94
N ALA A 403 -36.46 28.93 4.66
CA ALA A 403 -37.60 28.72 5.57
C ALA A 403 -39.02 28.48 5.01
N GLU A 404 -39.55 27.30 5.33
CA GLU A 404 -40.72 27.21 6.21
C GLU A 404 -40.60 25.95 7.11
N GLU A 405 -41.33 25.89 8.23
CA GLU A 405 -41.23 24.81 9.21
C GLU A 405 -42.23 23.67 8.94
N VAL A 406 -41.79 22.41 9.00
CA VAL A 406 -42.66 21.24 9.19
C VAL A 406 -42.09 20.38 10.31
N GLN A 407 -42.97 19.87 11.16
CA GLN A 407 -42.61 19.21 12.42
C GLN A 407 -42.04 17.81 12.19
N ALA A 408 -40.91 17.50 12.80
CA ALA A 408 -40.34 16.16 12.81
C ALA A 408 -41.01 15.29 13.88
N GLU A 409 -41.56 14.15 13.48
CA GLU A 409 -41.80 13.03 14.40
C GLU A 409 -40.46 12.38 14.77
N PRO A 410 -40.29 11.82 15.98
CA PRO A 410 -39.02 11.26 16.41
C PRO A 410 -38.76 9.89 15.76
N GLU A 411 -38.08 9.89 14.61
CA GLU A 411 -37.46 8.66 14.09
C GLU A 411 -36.45 8.12 15.10
N VAL A 412 -36.55 6.83 15.40
CA VAL A 412 -35.64 6.14 16.33
C VAL A 412 -34.39 5.74 15.54
N GLU A 413 -33.41 6.65 15.46
CA GLU A 413 -32.20 6.46 14.68
C GLU A 413 -31.44 5.16 15.03
N ALA A 414 -30.83 4.55 14.01
CA ALA A 414 -30.09 3.31 14.15
C ALA A 414 -28.74 3.54 14.86
N ASP A 415 -28.41 2.63 15.79
CA ASP A 415 -27.41 2.82 16.85
C ASP A 415 -25.94 2.92 16.40
N ASP A 416 -25.65 2.85 15.10
CA ASP A 416 -24.31 2.56 14.53
C ASP A 416 -23.65 3.75 13.81
N HIS A 417 -24.27 4.94 13.80
CA HIS A 417 -23.68 6.14 13.20
C HIS A 417 -22.92 7.00 14.22
N VAL A 418 -21.89 7.72 13.75
CA VAL A 418 -21.24 8.81 14.47
C VAL A 418 -21.76 10.10 13.86
N ALA A 419 -22.41 10.95 14.66
CA ALA A 419 -23.25 12.03 14.15
C ALA A 419 -22.47 13.27 13.67
N ASN A 420 -21.19 13.41 14.05
CA ASN A 420 -20.35 14.54 13.67
C ASN A 420 -18.86 14.18 13.70
N GLU A 421 -18.01 14.87 12.92
CA GLU A 421 -16.55 14.66 12.98
C GLU A 421 -15.97 15.01 14.37
N GLU A 422 -16.57 15.97 15.07
CA GLU A 422 -16.23 16.31 16.46
C GLU A 422 -16.52 15.15 17.44
N GLU A 423 -17.62 14.41 17.23
CA GLU A 423 -17.91 13.21 18.02
C GLU A 423 -16.89 12.10 17.70
N ALA A 424 -16.54 11.92 16.43
CA ALA A 424 -15.50 10.97 16.03
C ALA A 424 -14.15 11.27 16.69
N GLN A 425 -13.75 12.54 16.73
CA GLN A 425 -12.49 12.96 17.35
C GLN A 425 -12.53 12.84 18.88
N ALA A 426 -13.63 13.25 19.53
CA ALA A 426 -13.79 13.09 20.98
C ALA A 426 -13.73 11.61 21.41
N ILE A 427 -14.27 10.69 20.59
CA ILE A 427 -14.12 9.24 20.78
C ILE A 427 -12.65 8.82 20.62
N LYS A 428 -11.93 9.27 19.58
CA LYS A 428 -10.48 8.98 19.41
C LYS A 428 -9.67 9.45 20.61
N ASP A 429 -9.85 10.68 21.05
CA ASP A 429 -9.13 11.26 22.17
C ASP A 429 -9.44 10.52 23.49
N LYS A 430 -10.68 10.06 23.67
CA LYS A 430 -11.07 9.23 24.81
C LYS A 430 -10.42 7.84 24.78
N ILE A 431 -10.31 7.20 23.61
CA ILE A 431 -9.57 5.93 23.42
C ILE A 431 -8.09 6.13 23.78
N LEU A 432 -7.44 7.14 23.18
CA LEU A 432 -6.02 7.45 23.41
C LEU A 432 -5.76 7.80 24.88
N SER A 433 -6.63 8.59 25.52
CA SER A 433 -6.56 8.92 26.95
C SER A 433 -6.67 7.67 27.85
N SER A 434 -7.57 6.74 27.51
CA SER A 434 -7.72 5.47 28.23
C SER A 434 -6.48 4.59 28.08
N ARG A 435 -6.03 4.35 26.85
CA ARG A 435 -4.86 3.49 26.56
C ARG A 435 -3.54 4.10 27.02
N ARG A 436 -3.42 5.43 27.10
CA ARG A 436 -2.27 6.13 27.71
C ARG A 436 -2.14 5.86 29.21
N LYS A 437 -3.26 5.63 29.94
CA LYS A 437 -3.23 5.22 31.36
C LYS A 437 -2.68 3.80 31.53
N LEU A 438 -3.11 2.87 30.68
CA LEU A 438 -2.59 1.50 30.64
C LEU A 438 -1.09 1.50 30.30
N HIS A 439 -0.72 2.14 29.20
CA HIS A 439 0.67 2.25 28.77
C HIS A 439 1.58 2.87 29.85
N LYS A 440 1.11 3.85 30.63
CA LYS A 440 1.87 4.41 31.76
C LYS A 440 2.18 3.39 32.86
N GLN A 441 1.29 2.42 33.12
CA GLN A 441 1.56 1.32 34.05
C GLN A 441 2.64 0.40 33.47
N THR A 442 2.55 0.06 32.19
CA THR A 442 3.55 -0.74 31.47
C THR A 442 4.91 -0.06 31.43
N VAL A 443 4.99 1.26 31.22
CA VAL A 443 6.25 2.04 31.30
C VAL A 443 6.92 1.88 32.66
N ALA A 444 6.15 1.91 33.76
CA ALA A 444 6.68 1.70 35.10
C ALA A 444 7.17 0.25 35.30
N ALA A 445 6.39 -0.74 34.85
CA ALA A 445 6.75 -2.16 34.92
C ALA A 445 8.01 -2.50 34.07
N VAL A 446 8.17 -1.86 32.91
CA VAL A 446 9.37 -1.95 32.07
C VAL A 446 10.55 -1.26 32.74
N THR A 447 10.37 -0.05 33.29
CA THR A 447 11.45 0.71 33.95
C THR A 447 12.04 -0.06 35.13
N ALA A 448 11.21 -0.74 35.92
CA ALA A 448 11.67 -1.59 37.02
C ALA A 448 12.49 -2.81 36.54
N ARG A 449 12.15 -3.37 35.37
CA ARG A 449 12.81 -4.55 34.78
C ARG A 449 14.04 -4.20 33.93
N TRP A 450 14.10 -2.98 33.41
CA TRP A 450 15.08 -2.53 32.42
C TRP A 450 16.54 -2.79 32.86
N ILE A 451 16.87 -2.50 34.11
CA ILE A 451 18.24 -2.66 34.65
C ILE A 451 18.69 -4.12 34.57
N TYR A 452 17.78 -5.07 34.84
CA TYR A 452 18.07 -6.49 34.74
C TYR A 452 18.11 -6.97 33.28
N GLU A 453 17.20 -6.48 32.44
CA GLU A 453 17.08 -6.89 31.04
C GLU A 453 18.21 -6.37 30.14
N GLU A 454 18.63 -5.12 30.32
CA GLU A 454 19.81 -4.55 29.63
C GLU A 454 21.10 -5.29 30.02
N ALA A 455 21.19 -5.75 31.27
CA ALA A 455 22.33 -6.52 31.75
C ALA A 455 22.39 -7.96 31.18
N ILE A 456 21.33 -8.51 30.57
CA ILE A 456 21.35 -9.85 29.95
C ILE A 456 22.02 -9.80 28.57
N LYS A 457 23.31 -10.15 28.52
CA LYS A 457 24.09 -10.22 27.26
C LYS A 457 23.77 -11.45 26.39
N ARG A 458 23.14 -12.48 26.97
CA ARG A 458 22.89 -13.77 26.31
C ARG A 458 21.55 -14.39 26.75
N PRO A 459 20.41 -13.99 26.15
CA PRO A 459 19.08 -14.51 26.48
C PRO A 459 18.82 -15.93 25.92
N TYR A 460 19.78 -16.54 25.21
CA TYR A 460 19.66 -17.87 24.61
C TYR A 460 20.61 -18.89 25.23
N PHE A 461 20.22 -20.17 25.21
CA PHE A 461 21.07 -21.27 25.68
C PHE A 461 22.35 -21.40 24.83
N HIS A 462 23.48 -21.58 25.50
CA HIS A 462 24.76 -21.84 24.85
C HIS A 462 25.72 -22.56 25.82
N VAL A 463 26.50 -23.52 25.31
CA VAL A 463 27.30 -24.47 26.11
C VAL A 463 28.40 -23.81 26.96
N LYS A 464 28.99 -22.69 26.51
CA LYS A 464 29.94 -21.92 27.34
C LYS A 464 29.24 -21.37 28.60
N PRO A 465 29.82 -21.51 29.80
CA PRO A 465 29.30 -20.88 31.02
C PRO A 465 29.06 -19.37 30.89
N LEU A 466 28.23 -18.83 31.77
CA LEU A 466 28.02 -17.40 31.93
C LEU A 466 29.07 -16.78 32.88
N GLU A 467 29.34 -15.48 32.71
CA GLU A 467 30.17 -14.70 33.63
C GLU A 467 29.49 -14.59 35.01
N ARG A 468 30.27 -14.45 36.09
CA ARG A 468 29.72 -14.34 37.46
C ARG A 468 28.76 -13.15 37.63
N CYS A 469 28.99 -12.04 36.92
CA CYS A 469 28.10 -10.88 36.90
C CYS A 469 26.75 -11.19 36.22
N GLN A 470 26.76 -11.94 35.12
CA GLN A 470 25.53 -12.40 34.44
C GLN A 470 24.74 -13.35 35.35
N LEU A 471 25.42 -14.29 36.03
CA LEU A 471 24.78 -15.20 36.98
C LEU A 471 24.18 -14.47 38.20
N LYS A 472 24.85 -13.41 38.70
CA LYS A 472 24.28 -12.57 39.75
C LYS A 472 23.03 -11.84 39.23
N ASN A 473 23.11 -11.20 38.06
CA ASN A 473 21.97 -10.48 37.47
C ASN A 473 20.74 -11.39 37.28
N TRP A 474 20.92 -12.59 36.74
CA TRP A 474 19.83 -13.57 36.62
C TRP A 474 19.24 -13.98 37.98
N LYS A 475 20.05 -14.08 39.04
CA LYS A 475 19.52 -14.35 40.39
C LYS A 475 18.79 -13.15 40.96
N ASP A 476 19.41 -11.97 40.95
CA ASP A 476 18.81 -10.74 41.48
C ASP A 476 17.46 -10.42 40.79
N TYR A 477 17.35 -10.72 39.49
CA TYR A 477 16.12 -10.55 38.71
C TYR A 477 15.05 -11.60 39.04
N LEU A 478 15.45 -12.87 39.21
CA LEU A 478 14.54 -13.93 39.67
C LEU A 478 14.02 -13.66 41.08
N ASP A 479 14.89 -13.20 41.99
CA ASP A 479 14.49 -12.81 43.35
C ASP A 479 13.49 -11.62 43.27
N TYR A 480 13.71 -10.63 42.40
CA TYR A 480 12.76 -9.52 42.16
C TYR A 480 11.39 -10.00 41.63
N GLU A 481 11.35 -10.84 40.60
CA GLU A 481 10.07 -11.34 40.02
C GLU A 481 9.31 -12.29 40.96
N ILE A 482 9.95 -12.81 42.01
CA ILE A 482 9.31 -13.58 43.09
C ILE A 482 8.67 -12.65 44.15
N GLU A 483 9.07 -11.38 44.20
CA GLU A 483 8.57 -10.35 45.13
C GLU A 483 7.47 -9.44 44.54
N GLN A 484 6.95 -9.74 43.34
CA GLN A 484 5.87 -8.98 42.66
C GLN A 484 4.48 -9.62 42.80
#